data_AF-A0AAQ3XE07-F1
#
_entry.id   AF-A0AAQ3XE07-F1
#
_cell.length_a   1.000
_cell.length_b   1.000
_cell.length_c   1.000
_cell.angle_alpha   90.00
_cell.angle_beta   90.00
_cell.angle_gamma   90.00
#
_symmetry.space_group_name_H-M   'P 1'
#
loop_
_entity.id
_entity.type
_entity.pdbx_description
1 polymer ?
#
loop_
_entity_poly.entity_id
_entity_poly.type
_entity_poly.pdbx_seq_one_letter_code
_entity_poly.pdbx_strand_id
1 'polypeptide(L)' 'MERVVDAVRAPCPHAPYGCDAVPAYHAREDHLLACPHAPCRCPAGESCGFVGSTAALLKHVGAAHHQG' A
#
# COMPACT_ATOMS: atom_id res chain seq x y z
N MET A 1 0.83 -24.59 20.49
CA MET A 1 0.61 -24.73 19.03
C MET A 1 1.18 -23.50 18.31
N GLU A 2 2.42 -23.13 18.65
CA GLU A 2 2.97 -21.80 18.31
C GLU A 2 3.74 -21.79 16.97
N ARG A 3 4.31 -22.94 16.56
CA ARG A 3 5.18 -23.02 15.37
C ARG A 3 4.43 -23.15 14.03
N VAL A 4 3.19 -23.64 14.04
CA VAL A 4 2.41 -23.84 12.80
C VAL A 4 1.97 -22.50 12.21
N VAL A 5 1.67 -21.50 13.05
CA VAL A 5 1.21 -20.18 12.61
C VAL A 5 2.34 -19.30 12.08
N ASP A 6 3.61 -19.59 12.41
CA ASP A 6 4.77 -18.92 11.81
C ASP A 6 5.07 -19.44 10.39
N ALA A 7 4.74 -20.70 10.12
CA ALA A 7 4.92 -21.31 8.81
C ALA A 7 3.92 -20.78 7.77
N VAL A 8 2.76 -20.29 8.21
CA VAL A 8 1.77 -19.67 7.33
C VAL A 8 2.18 -18.22 7.06
N ARG A 9 2.69 -17.99 5.86
CA ARG A 9 3.13 -16.68 5.37
C ARG A 9 2.36 -16.34 4.11
N ALA A 10 1.97 -15.08 3.96
CA ALA A 10 1.24 -14.60 2.80
C ALA A 10 1.84 -13.27 2.33
N PRO A 11 1.90 -13.01 1.01
CA PRO A 11 2.40 -11.75 0.50
C PRO A 11 1.52 -10.59 0.98
N CYS A 12 2.14 -9.43 1.21
CA CYS A 12 1.43 -8.22 1.54
C CYS A 12 0.45 -7.86 0.41
N PRO A 13 -0.82 -7.53 0.70
CA PRO A 13 -1.78 -7.08 -0.30
C PRO A 13 -1.34 -5.76 -0.99
N HIS A 14 -0.37 -5.04 -0.42
CA HIS A 14 0.24 -3.86 -1.03
C HIS A 14 1.40 -4.19 -2.00
N ALA A 15 1.61 -5.47 -2.36
CA ALA A 15 2.56 -5.85 -3.39
C ALA A 15 2.38 -5.12 -4.74
N PRO A 16 1.16 -4.86 -5.23
CA PRO A 16 0.94 -4.04 -6.43
C PRO A 16 1.45 -2.59 -6.28
N TYR A 17 1.66 -2.12 -5.05
CA TYR A 17 2.18 -0.79 -4.73
C TYR A 17 3.68 -0.82 -4.34
N GLY A 18 4.34 -1.97 -4.48
CA GLY A 18 5.79 -2.14 -4.29
C GLY A 18 6.21 -2.79 -2.96
N CYS A 19 5.29 -3.41 -2.21
CA CYS A 19 5.66 -4.15 -1.00
C CYS A 19 6.03 -5.60 -1.30
N ASP A 20 7.30 -5.96 -1.14
CA ASP A 20 7.77 -7.35 -1.30
C ASP A 20 7.71 -8.18 0.01
N ALA A 21 7.10 -7.63 1.07
CA ALA A 21 7.03 -8.31 2.36
C ALA A 21 6.09 -9.53 2.32
N VAL A 22 6.52 -10.62 2.97
CA VAL A 22 5.74 -11.84 3.15
C VAL A 22 5.63 -12.16 4.66
N PRO A 23 4.88 -11.36 5.44
CA PRO A 23 4.78 -11.53 6.88
C PRO A 23 4.13 -12.87 7.26
N ALA A 24 4.45 -13.35 8.45
CA ALA A 24 3.70 -14.44 9.08
C ALA A 24 2.26 -13.99 9.34
N TYR A 25 1.33 -14.94 9.33
CA TYR A 25 -0.10 -14.66 9.44
C TYR A 25 -0.45 -13.77 10.65
N HIS A 26 0.14 -14.06 11.81
CA HIS A 26 -0.10 -13.32 13.06
C HIS A 26 0.47 -11.89 13.06
N ALA A 27 1.52 -11.62 12.28
CA ALA A 27 2.16 -10.31 12.16
C ALA A 27 1.60 -9.47 10.99
N ARG A 28 0.66 -10.02 10.22
CA ARG A 28 0.15 -9.39 9.01
C ARG A 28 -0.58 -8.08 9.29
N GLU A 29 -1.40 -8.03 10.34
CA GLU A 29 -2.20 -6.83 10.65
C GLU A 29 -1.33 -5.66 11.11
N ASP A 30 -0.36 -5.92 11.99
CA ASP A 30 0.65 -4.94 12.40
C ASP A 30 1.43 -4.40 11.19
N HIS A 31 1.88 -5.30 10.30
CA HIS A 31 2.51 -4.89 9.05
C HIS A 31 1.59 -4.01 8.20
N LEU A 32 0.31 -4.33 8.07
CA LEU A 32 -0.63 -3.54 7.25
C LEU A 32 -0.82 -2.13 7.78
N LEU A 33 -0.88 -1.97 9.10
CA LEU A 33 -1.01 -0.67 9.77
C LEU A 33 0.24 0.20 9.55
N ALA A 34 1.43 -0.41 9.53
CA ALA A 34 2.70 0.29 9.37
C ALA A 34 3.26 0.27 7.93
N CYS A 35 2.55 -0.32 6.96
CA CYS A 35 3.09 -0.57 5.64
C CYS A 35 3.31 0.75 4.87
N PRO A 36 4.56 1.12 4.51
CA PRO A 36 4.82 2.36 3.77
C PRO A 36 4.29 2.32 2.33
N HIS A 37 3.95 1.13 1.83
CA HIS A 37 3.37 0.91 0.50
C HIS A 37 1.84 0.89 0.51
N ALA A 38 1.20 1.23 1.64
CA ALA A 38 -0.24 1.38 1.67
C ALA A 38 -0.70 2.38 0.57
N PRO A 39 -1.83 2.10 -0.11
CA PRO A 39 -2.30 2.94 -1.19
C PRO A 39 -2.59 4.36 -0.70
N CYS A 40 -2.07 5.34 -1.43
CA CYS A 40 -2.28 6.76 -1.18
C CYS A 40 -3.45 7.27 -2.04
N ARG A 41 -4.28 8.15 -1.47
CA ARG A 41 -5.32 8.88 -2.20
C ARG A 41 -4.83 10.25 -2.63
N CYS A 42 -5.29 10.73 -3.78
CA CYS A 42 -4.99 12.10 -4.21
C CYS A 42 -5.67 13.14 -3.31
N PRO A 43 -4.95 14.18 -2.85
CA PRO A 43 -5.53 15.23 -1.99
C PRO A 43 -6.30 16.31 -2.74
N ALA A 44 -6.42 16.24 -4.07
CA ALA A 44 -7.05 17.28 -4.91
C ALA A 44 -8.58 17.42 -4.75
N GLY A 45 -9.16 16.82 -3.70
CA GLY A 45 -10.59 16.88 -3.39
C GLY A 45 -11.39 15.70 -3.94
N GLU A 46 -12.71 15.73 -3.69
CA GLU A 46 -13.66 14.63 -4.00
C GLU A 46 -13.79 14.33 -5.50
N SER A 47 -13.38 15.24 -6.37
CA SER A 47 -13.38 15.06 -7.83
C SER A 47 -12.28 14.11 -8.33
N CYS A 48 -11.25 13.84 -7.51
CA CYS A 48 -10.15 12.96 -7.88
C CYS A 48 -10.21 11.65 -7.10
N GLY A 49 -10.77 10.61 -7.72
CA GLY A 49 -10.83 9.26 -7.15
C GLY A 49 -9.52 8.46 -7.23
N PHE A 50 -8.38 9.10 -7.48
CA PHE A 50 -7.11 8.39 -7.66
C PHE A 50 -6.65 7.71 -6.38
N VAL A 51 -6.31 6.43 -6.49
CA VAL A 51 -5.72 5.60 -5.43
C VAL A 51 -4.57 4.79 -6.04
N GLY A 52 -3.39 4.85 -5.43
CA GLY A 52 -2.22 4.11 -5.95
C GLY A 52 -0.99 4.22 -5.06
N SER A 53 0.15 3.73 -5.54
CA SER A 53 1.42 3.89 -4.82
C SER A 53 1.84 5.36 -4.75
N THR A 54 2.74 5.70 -3.82
CA THR A 54 3.30 7.06 -3.70
C THR A 54 3.95 7.52 -5.00
N ALA A 55 4.69 6.64 -5.68
CA ALA A 55 5.30 6.95 -6.98
C ALA A 55 4.24 7.23 -8.07
N ALA A 56 3.17 6.44 -8.11
CA ALA A 56 2.06 6.66 -9.03
C ALA A 56 1.31 7.97 -8.72
N LEU A 57 1.15 8.32 -7.43
CA LEU A 57 0.54 9.57 -6.99
C LEU A 57 1.37 10.80 -7.43
N LEU A 58 2.70 10.77 -7.26
CA LEU A 58 3.56 11.87 -7.70
C LEU A 58 3.43 12.13 -9.20
N LYS A 59 3.42 11.05 -10.00
CA LYS A 59 3.19 11.13 -11.45
C LYS A 59 1.78 11.65 -11.78
N HIS A 60 0.77 11.17 -11.04
CA HIS A 60 -0.63 11.58 -11.22
C HIS A 60 -0.81 13.09 -10.99
N VAL A 61 -0.33 13.62 -9.86
CA VAL A 61 -0.40 15.06 -9.56
C VAL A 61 0.31 15.85 -10.67
N GLY A 62 1.47 15.36 -11.09
CA GLY A 62 2.26 15.80 -12.25
C GLY A 62 1.48 16.00 -13.56
N ALA A 63 0.56 15.08 -13.84
CA ALA A 63 -0.12 15.01 -15.13
C ALA A 63 -1.55 15.58 -15.09
N ALA A 64 -2.26 15.38 -13.98
CA ALA A 64 -3.69 15.67 -13.85
C ALA A 64 -3.99 16.97 -13.10
N HIS A 65 -3.05 17.44 -12.27
CA HIS A 65 -3.22 18.63 -11.42
C HIS A 65 -2.16 19.71 -11.67
N HIS A 66 -1.37 19.57 -12.75
CA HIS A 66 -0.52 20.66 -13.25
C HIS A 66 -1.39 21.69 -13.99
N GLN A 67 -2.13 22.49 -13.22
CA GLN A 67 -2.78 23.71 -13.69
C GLN A 67 -2.21 24.85 -12.84
N GLY A 68 -1.38 25.67 -13.47
CA GLY A 68 -0.96 26.97 -12.94
C GLY A 68 -2.07 27.99 -13.12
#